data_AF-A0A849S2W5-F1
#
_entry.id   AF-A0A849S2W5-F1
#
_cell.length_a   1.000
_cell.length_b   1.000
_cell.length_c   1.000
_cell.angle_alpha   90.00
_cell.angle_beta   90.00
_cell.angle_gamma   90.00
#
_symmetry.space_group_name_H-M   'P 1'
#
loop_
_entity.id
_entity.type
_entity.pdbx_description
1 polymer ?
#
loop_
_entity_poly.entity_id
_entity_poly.type
_entity_poly.pdbx_seq_one_letter_code
_entity_poly.pdbx_strand_id
1 'polypeptide(L)' 'MAWRQRGHDETYTETEVAERLAEQLPHWYLENGWIRRKYKTSGWKG' A
#
# COMPACT_ATOMS: atom_id res chain seq x y z
N MET A 1 -5.60 -7.80 29.29
CA MET A 1 -5.89 -8.96 28.41
C MET A 1 -6.58 -8.46 27.15
N ALA A 2 -5.88 -8.38 26.01
CA ALA A 2 -6.46 -8.31 24.66
C ALA A 2 -5.34 -8.39 23.62
N TRP A 3 -4.54 -9.45 23.66
CA TRP A 3 -3.55 -9.75 22.63
C TRP A 3 -4.21 -10.45 21.45
N ARG A 4 -5.19 -9.79 20.79
CA ARG A 4 -5.59 -10.24 19.46
C ARG A 4 -4.51 -9.77 18.49
N GLN A 5 -3.44 -10.57 18.40
CA GLN A 5 -2.62 -10.62 17.20
C GLN A 5 -3.59 -10.97 16.07
N ARG A 6 -3.94 -9.99 15.23
CA ARG A 6 -4.53 -10.32 13.93
C ARG A 6 -3.50 -11.21 13.26
N GLY A 7 -3.86 -12.48 13.03
CA GLY A 7 -3.00 -13.42 12.35
C GLY A 7 -2.51 -12.75 11.07
N HIS A 8 -1.24 -12.86 10.78
CA HIS A 8 -0.58 -12.27 9.60
C HIS A 8 -1.10 -12.84 8.25
N ASP A 9 -2.24 -13.53 8.29
CA ASP A 9 -2.91 -14.29 7.22
C ASP A 9 -4.29 -13.69 6.89
N GLU A 10 -4.59 -12.47 7.34
CA GLU A 10 -5.76 -11.76 6.82
C GLU A 10 -5.46 -11.26 5.39
N THR A 11 -6.17 -11.85 4.42
CA THR A 11 -6.14 -11.36 3.03
C THR A 11 -6.86 -10.03 3.01
N TYR A 12 -6.11 -8.94 2.81
CA TYR A 12 -6.68 -7.61 2.67
C TYR A 12 -7.55 -7.54 1.43
N THR A 13 -8.77 -7.04 1.60
CA THR A 13 -9.65 -6.70 0.48
C THR A 13 -9.09 -5.50 -0.28
N GLU A 14 -9.48 -5.32 -1.54
CA GLU A 14 -8.99 -4.20 -2.37
C GLU A 14 -9.24 -2.83 -1.71
N THR A 15 -10.35 -2.71 -0.99
CA THR A 15 -10.74 -1.51 -0.25
C THR A 15 -9.81 -1.26 0.94
N GLU A 16 -9.54 -2.28 1.75
CA GLU A 16 -8.61 -2.16 2.89
C GLU A 16 -7.18 -1.88 2.45
N VAL A 17 -6.75 -2.49 1.32
CA VAL A 17 -5.45 -2.18 0.74
C VAL A 17 -5.41 -0.71 0.31
N ALA A 18 -6.44 -0.20 -0.36
CA ALA A 18 -6.51 1.19 -0.79
C ALA A 18 -6.47 2.18 0.38
N GLU A 19 -7.22 1.92 1.46
CA GLU A 19 -7.21 2.74 2.67
C GLU A 19 -5.83 2.72 3.34
N ARG A 20 -5.23 1.53 3.50
CA ARG A 20 -3.90 1.40 4.11
C ARG A 20 -2.80 2.03 3.25
N LEU A 21 -2.91 1.93 1.93
CA LEU A 21 -2.02 2.61 1.00
C LEU A 21 -2.19 4.12 1.11
N ALA A 22 -3.41 4.65 1.22
CA ALA A 22 -3.64 6.08 1.41
C ALA A 22 -3.05 6.61 2.73
N GLU A 23 -3.15 5.86 3.82
CA GLU A 23 -2.61 6.24 5.14
C GLU A 23 -1.09 6.16 5.22
N GLN A 24 -0.49 5.07 4.74
CA GLN A 24 0.94 4.78 4.93
C GLN A 24 1.80 5.17 3.72
N LEU A 25 1.22 5.16 2.51
CA LEU A 25 1.93 5.19 1.24
C LEU A 25 1.15 6.01 0.18
N PRO A 26 0.96 7.33 0.37
CA PRO A 26 0.00 8.15 -0.38
C PRO A 26 0.21 8.24 -1.91
N HIS A 27 1.33 7.75 -2.44
CA HIS A 27 1.64 7.72 -3.88
C HIS A 27 1.52 6.33 -4.50
N TRP A 28 1.08 5.34 -3.73
CA TRP A 28 0.90 3.98 -4.16
C TRP A 28 -0.59 3.69 -4.36
N TYR A 29 -0.90 2.88 -5.37
CA TYR A 29 -2.25 2.51 -5.75
C TYR A 29 -2.29 1.01 -6.07
N LEU A 30 -3.39 0.36 -5.70
CA LEU A 30 -3.69 -1.03 -6.05
C LEU A 30 -4.50 -1.05 -7.35
N GLU A 31 -4.04 -1.81 -8.34
CA GLU A 31 -4.68 -1.96 -9.65
C GLU A 31 -4.61 -3.42 -10.10
N ASN A 32 -5.75 -4.09 -10.28
CA ASN A 32 -5.85 -5.48 -10.74
C ASN A 32 -4.92 -6.47 -9.99
N GLY A 33 -4.81 -6.32 -8.66
CA GLY A 33 -3.95 -7.14 -7.81
C GLY A 33 -2.47 -6.72 -7.78
N TRP A 34 -2.10 -5.61 -8.41
CA TRP A 34 -0.74 -5.10 -8.47
C TRP A 34 -0.64 -3.75 -7.76
N ILE A 35 0.36 -3.57 -6.89
CA ILE A 35 0.63 -2.26 -6.29
C ILE A 35 1.63 -1.50 -7.16
N ARG A 36 1.24 -0.31 -7.62
CA ARG A 36 2.04 0.54 -8.50
C ARG A 36 2.26 1.91 -7.85
N ARG A 37 3.40 2.53 -8.16
CA ARG A 37 3.69 3.93 -7.79
C ARG A 37 4.39 4.62 -8.93
N LYS A 38 4.13 5.92 -9.10
CA LYS A 38 4.84 6.77 -10.05
C LYS A 38 5.83 7.63 -9.30
N TYR A 39 7.13 7.35 -9.45
CA TYR A 39 8.18 8.18 -8.88
C TYR A 39 8.75 9.10 -9.97
N LYS A 40 8.70 10.42 -9.75
CA LYS A 40 9.30 11.40 -10.64
C LYS A 40 10.64 11.81 -10.05
N THR A 41 11.72 11.19 -10.51
CA THR A 41 13.06 11.72 -10.21
C THR A 41 13.26 13.00 -11.03
N SER A 42 13.70 14.07 -10.38
CA SER A 42 14.29 15.21 -11.09
C SER A 42 15.53 14.70 -11.83
N GLY A 43 15.62 14.97 -13.14
CA GLY A 43 16.55 14.38 -14.11
C GLY A 43 17.93 13.98 -13.59
N TRP A 44 18.41 12.85 -14.12
CA TRP A 44 19.81 12.42 -14.02
C TRP A 44 20.72 13.61 -14.36
N LYS A 45 21.71 13.90 -13.49
CA LYS A 45 22.65 15.02 -13.68
C LYS A 45 23.17 15.04 -15.13
N GLY A 46 23.14 16.23 -15.73
CA GLY A 46 23.72 16.49 -17.05
C GLY A 46 25.20 16.18 -17.15
#